data_AF-A0A6L7X814-F1
#
_entry.id   AF-A0A6L7X814-F1
#
_cell.length_a   1.000
_cell.length_b   1.000
_cell.length_c   1.000
_cell.angle_alpha   90.00
_cell.angle_beta   90.00
_cell.angle_gamma   90.00
#
_symmetry.space_group_name_H-M   'P 1'
#
loop_
_entity.id
_entity.type
_entity.pdbx_description
1 polymer ?
#
loop_
_entity_poly.entity_id
_entity_poly.type
_entity_poly.pdbx_seq_one_letter_code
_entity_poly.pdbx_strand_id
1 'polypeptide(L)'
;MYPRASNTEAPEHAPQGIAKDFEDASDCLRRRSLSAAGIMFRRVLERATLELAEDKEAMRSRKLFGRIETLADERILAPAMEDPARAIRLEGNEAAREDEEFDEPRAWQMAEFAELFLLYRFTLPERVKRARGEAAAD
;
A
#
# COMPACT_ATOMS: atom_id res chain seq x y z
N MET A 1 -18.67 15.15 10.35
CA MET A 1 -17.48 15.04 9.49
C MET A 1 -16.30 14.81 10.42
N TYR A 2 -15.77 13.59 10.49
CA TYR A 2 -14.59 13.30 11.31
C TYR A 2 -13.35 13.86 10.60
N PRO A 3 -12.38 14.46 11.32
CA PRO A 3 -11.13 14.87 10.72
C PRO A 3 -10.42 13.62 10.17
N ARG A 4 -10.11 13.61 8.86
CA ARG A 4 -9.19 12.63 8.29
C ARG A 4 -7.81 12.95 8.87
N ALA A 5 -7.39 12.23 9.89
CA ALA A 5 -6.00 12.22 10.27
C ALA A 5 -5.24 11.59 9.09
N SER A 6 -4.62 12.39 8.23
CA SER A 6 -3.56 11.87 7.38
C SER A 6 -2.42 11.53 8.32
N ASN A 7 -2.24 10.25 8.61
CA ASN A 7 -0.99 9.82 9.16
C ASN A 7 0.04 9.98 8.04
N THR A 8 0.88 11.01 8.13
CA THR A 8 1.97 11.23 7.16
C THR A 8 3.04 10.15 7.29
N GLU A 9 3.07 9.47 8.43
CA GLU A 9 4.03 8.41 8.73
C GLU A 9 3.48 7.07 8.27
N ALA A 10 4.36 6.27 7.68
CA ALA A 10 4.01 4.90 7.33
C ALA A 10 3.73 4.06 8.59
N PRO A 11 2.84 3.06 8.51
CA PRO A 11 2.62 2.14 9.62
C PRO A 11 3.91 1.47 10.10
N GLU A 12 4.00 1.25 11.42
CA GLU A 12 5.16 0.64 12.09
C GLU A 12 5.55 -0.69 11.45
N HIS A 13 6.85 -1.02 11.45
CA HIS A 13 7.40 -2.26 10.88
C HIS A 13 7.26 -2.41 9.35
N ALA A 14 6.74 -1.41 8.63
CA ALA A 14 6.86 -1.37 7.19
C ALA A 14 8.34 -1.29 6.78
N PRO A 15 8.81 -2.13 5.83
CA PRO A 15 10.18 -2.07 5.34
C PRO A 15 10.56 -0.66 4.85
N GLN A 16 11.78 -0.21 5.15
CA GLN A 16 12.23 1.19 4.95
C GLN A 16 11.90 1.75 3.55
N GLY A 17 12.10 0.95 2.49
CA GLY A 17 11.82 1.39 1.13
C GLY A 17 10.32 1.57 0.84
N ILE A 18 9.46 0.80 1.48
CA ILE A 18 7.99 0.90 1.36
C ILE A 18 7.48 2.07 2.22
N ALA A 19 8.01 2.20 3.44
CA ALA A 19 7.69 3.31 4.34
C ALA A 19 7.97 4.66 3.69
N LYS A 20 9.16 4.82 3.10
CA LYS A 20 9.53 6.02 2.36
C LYS A 20 8.61 6.31 1.18
N ASP A 21 8.30 5.31 0.36
CA ASP A 21 7.39 5.49 -0.79
C ASP A 21 5.99 5.94 -0.31
N PHE A 22 5.52 5.50 0.86
CA PHE A 22 4.24 5.90 1.46
C PHE A 22 4.27 7.31 2.04
N GLU A 23 5.34 7.68 2.73
CA GLU A 23 5.55 9.02 3.26
C GLU A 23 5.61 10.05 2.12
N ASP A 24 6.39 9.77 1.07
CA ASP A 24 6.48 10.63 -0.11
C ASP A 24 5.10 10.76 -0.80
N ALA A 25 4.32 9.67 -0.90
CA ALA A 25 2.96 9.70 -1.45
C ALA A 25 2.00 10.57 -0.61
N SER A 26 2.08 10.43 0.71
CA SER A 26 1.32 11.23 1.68
C SER A 26 1.68 12.70 1.60
N ASP A 27 2.95 13.01 1.34
CA ASP A 27 3.42 14.36 1.12
C ASP A 27 2.89 14.98 -0.19
N CYS A 28 2.83 14.20 -1.28
CA CYS A 28 2.17 14.62 -2.52
C CYS A 28 0.69 14.92 -2.27
N LEU A 29 -0.02 14.06 -1.55
CA LEU A 29 -1.44 14.24 -1.21
C LEU A 29 -1.65 15.54 -0.43
N ARG A 30 -0.85 15.77 0.61
CA ARG A 30 -0.90 16.98 1.45
C ARG A 30 -0.65 18.27 0.65
N ARG A 31 0.22 18.22 -0.36
CA ARG A 31 0.51 19.33 -1.27
C ARG A 31 -0.53 19.50 -2.38
N ARG A 32 -1.58 18.67 -2.40
CA ARG A 32 -2.60 18.60 -3.46
C ARG A 32 -2.04 18.24 -4.84
N SER A 33 -0.90 17.56 -4.89
CA SER A 33 -0.38 16.93 -6.11
C SER A 33 -1.06 15.58 -6.31
N LEU A 34 -2.36 15.61 -6.65
CA LEU A 34 -3.27 14.45 -6.56
C LEU A 34 -2.85 13.30 -7.47
N SER A 35 -2.61 13.56 -8.76
CA SER A 35 -2.14 12.54 -9.71
C SER A 35 -0.81 11.91 -9.28
N ALA A 36 0.12 12.74 -8.79
CA ALA A 36 1.39 12.26 -8.26
C ALA A 36 1.17 11.36 -7.02
N ALA A 37 0.30 11.76 -6.10
CA ALA A 37 -0.05 10.95 -4.94
C ALA A 37 -0.62 9.58 -5.36
N GLY A 38 -1.55 9.56 -6.32
CA GLY A 38 -2.12 8.30 -6.82
C GLY A 38 -1.08 7.36 -7.44
N ILE A 39 -0.17 7.89 -8.27
CA ILE A 39 0.94 7.13 -8.84
C ILE A 39 1.85 6.56 -7.72
N MET A 40 2.14 7.36 -6.70
CA MET A 40 3.01 6.95 -5.60
C MET A 40 2.37 5.92 -4.68
N PHE A 41 1.08 6.03 -4.35
CA PHE A 41 0.37 4.99 -3.59
C PHE A 41 0.31 3.66 -4.35
N ARG A 42 0.18 3.69 -5.69
CA ARG A 42 0.31 2.48 -6.51
C ARG A 42 1.71 1.88 -6.42
N ARG A 43 2.76 2.72 -6.40
CA ARG A 43 4.15 2.26 -6.22
C ARG A 43 4.39 1.61 -4.85
N VAL A 44 3.77 2.13 -3.78
CA VAL A 44 3.80 1.49 -2.45
C VAL A 44 3.32 0.04 -2.56
N LEU A 45 2.19 -0.19 -3.25
CA LEU A 45 1.66 -1.53 -3.45
C LEU A 45 2.56 -2.39 -4.36
N GLU A 46 3.15 -1.84 -5.42
CA GLU A 46 4.11 -2.57 -6.27
C GLU A 46 5.31 -3.05 -5.49
N ARG A 47 5.88 -2.21 -4.62
CA ARG A 47 7.03 -2.59 -3.79
C ARG A 47 6.62 -3.58 -2.71
N ALA A 48 5.47 -3.35 -2.08
CA ALA A 48 4.99 -4.25 -1.05
C ALA A 48 4.73 -5.65 -1.61
N THR A 49 4.01 -5.78 -2.73
CA THR A 49 3.76 -7.09 -3.37
C THR A 49 5.04 -7.85 -3.72
N LEU A 50 6.13 -7.16 -4.09
CA LEU A 50 7.44 -7.79 -4.28
C LEU A 50 8.09 -8.22 -2.97
N GLU A 51 7.89 -7.48 -1.89
CA GLU A 51 8.43 -7.82 -0.58
C GLU A 51 7.72 -9.01 0.05
N LEU A 52 6.44 -9.20 -0.26
CA LEU A 52 5.63 -10.30 0.28
C LEU A 52 5.86 -11.64 -0.44
N ALA A 53 6.39 -11.60 -1.65
CA ALA A 53 6.59 -12.78 -2.47
C ALA A 53 7.77 -13.62 -1.96
N GLU A 54 7.58 -14.94 -1.90
CA GLU A 54 8.68 -15.88 -1.62
C GLU A 54 9.73 -15.86 -2.76
N ASP A 55 9.26 -15.95 -4.02
CA ASP A 55 10.09 -15.78 -5.21
C ASP A 55 9.94 -14.37 -5.80
N LYS A 56 10.84 -13.47 -5.40
CA LYS A 56 10.86 -12.08 -5.86
C LYS A 56 11.14 -11.96 -7.36
N GLU A 57 11.91 -12.87 -7.97
CA GLU A 57 12.23 -12.82 -9.40
C GLU A 57 11.02 -13.22 -10.25
N ALA A 58 10.36 -14.32 -9.90
CA ALA A 58 9.11 -14.70 -10.54
C ALA A 58 8.06 -13.58 -10.40
N MET A 59 7.97 -12.96 -9.23
CA MET A 59 7.01 -11.87 -8.98
C MET A 59 7.32 -10.61 -9.80
N ARG A 60 8.61 -10.27 -10.02
CA ARG A 60 9.02 -9.12 -10.84
C ARG A 60 8.52 -9.22 -12.28
N SER A 61 8.51 -10.43 -12.85
CA SER A 61 8.04 -10.67 -14.22
C SER A 61 6.52 -10.44 -14.41
N ARG A 62 5.75 -10.44 -13.32
CA ARG A 62 4.30 -10.25 -13.34
C ARG A 62 3.92 -8.78 -13.32
N LYS A 63 2.84 -8.44 -14.03
CA LYS A 63 2.14 -7.15 -13.87
C LYS A 63 1.50 -7.07 -12.48
N LEU A 64 1.27 -5.86 -11.96
CA LEU A 64 0.72 -5.65 -10.62
C LEU A 64 -0.58 -6.44 -10.35
N PHE A 65 -1.49 -6.52 -11.34
CA PHE A 65 -2.68 -7.37 -11.24
C PHE A 65 -2.31 -8.82 -10.90
N GLY A 66 -1.44 -9.45 -11.69
CA GLY A 66 -1.01 -10.83 -11.45
C GLY A 66 -0.28 -11.01 -10.12
N ARG A 67 0.42 -9.99 -9.62
CA ARG A 67 1.03 -10.03 -8.27
C ARG A 67 -0.05 -10.07 -7.17
N ILE A 68 -1.07 -9.23 -7.29
CA ILE A 68 -2.19 -9.19 -6.34
C ILE A 68 -2.93 -10.53 -6.33
N GLU A 69 -3.27 -11.08 -7.50
CA GLU A 69 -3.95 -12.38 -7.61
C GLU A 69 -3.10 -13.50 -6.98
N THR A 70 -1.79 -13.53 -7.26
CA THR A 70 -0.90 -14.57 -6.72
C THR A 70 -0.88 -14.52 -5.18
N LEU A 71 -0.74 -13.32 -4.59
CA LEU A 71 -0.69 -13.16 -3.14
C LEU A 71 -2.05 -13.44 -2.46
N ALA A 72 -3.16 -13.20 -3.16
CA ALA A 72 -4.49 -13.55 -2.69
C ALA A 72 -4.70 -15.08 -2.70
N ASP A 73 -4.31 -15.75 -3.79
CA ASP A 73 -4.36 -17.20 -3.92
C ASP A 73 -3.53 -17.91 -2.83
N GLU A 74 -2.34 -17.37 -2.54
CA GLU A 74 -1.43 -17.85 -1.48
C GLU A 74 -1.90 -17.48 -0.06
N ARG A 75 -3.00 -16.72 0.08
CA ARG A 75 -3.53 -16.19 1.36
C ARG A 75 -2.53 -15.32 2.13
N ILE A 76 -1.50 -14.81 1.45
CA ILE A 76 -0.58 -13.82 2.01
C ILE A 76 -1.28 -12.46 2.09
N LEU A 77 -2.11 -12.14 1.09
CA LEU A 77 -3.06 -11.05 1.15
C LEU A 77 -4.35 -11.57 1.79
N ALA A 78 -4.85 -10.88 2.82
CA ALA A 78 -6.15 -11.22 3.38
C ALA A 78 -7.26 -10.96 2.34
N PRO A 79 -8.33 -11.79 2.32
CA PRO A 79 -9.44 -11.59 1.37
C PRO A 79 -10.04 -10.18 1.43
N ALA A 80 -10.10 -9.57 2.62
CA ALA A 80 -10.59 -8.20 2.80
C ALA A 80 -9.70 -7.12 2.15
N MET A 81 -8.46 -7.44 1.80
CA MET A 81 -7.49 -6.52 1.21
C MET A 81 -7.32 -6.69 -0.31
N GLU A 82 -7.97 -7.70 -0.90
CA GLU A 82 -7.89 -7.98 -2.34
C GLU A 82 -8.53 -6.86 -3.18
N ASP A 83 -9.78 -6.50 -2.86
CA ASP A 83 -10.49 -5.42 -3.56
C ASP A 83 -9.84 -4.04 -3.34
N PRO A 84 -9.43 -3.64 -2.11
CA PRO A 84 -8.63 -2.44 -1.90
C PRO A 84 -7.33 -2.41 -2.73
N ALA A 85 -6.60 -3.52 -2.81
CA ALA A 85 -5.38 -3.60 -3.62
C ALA A 85 -5.67 -3.45 -5.12
N ARG A 86 -6.75 -4.07 -5.61
CA ARG A 86 -7.22 -3.89 -7.00
C ARG A 86 -7.65 -2.44 -7.27
N ALA A 87 -8.32 -1.79 -6.32
CA ALA A 87 -8.71 -0.39 -6.42
C ALA A 87 -7.49 0.52 -6.55
N ILE A 88 -6.49 0.41 -5.65
CA ILE A 88 -5.23 1.18 -5.75
C ILE A 88 -4.57 1.01 -7.12
N ARG A 89 -4.56 -0.22 -7.67
CA ARG A 89 -4.00 -0.49 -9.00
C ARG A 89 -4.74 0.26 -10.10
N LEU A 90 -6.08 0.24 -10.07
CA LEU A 90 -6.91 0.90 -11.09
C LEU A 90 -6.78 2.41 -10.99
N GLU A 91 -6.98 2.95 -9.80
CA GLU A 91 -6.89 4.38 -9.49
C GLU A 91 -5.51 4.94 -9.84
N GLY A 92 -4.43 4.25 -9.47
CA GLY A 92 -3.08 4.71 -9.81
C GLY A 92 -2.71 4.60 -11.28
N ASN A 93 -3.39 3.72 -12.04
CA ASN A 93 -3.24 3.71 -13.50
C ASN A 93 -3.99 4.88 -14.14
N GLU A 94 -5.16 5.24 -13.60
CA GLU A 94 -5.95 6.42 -14.03
C GLU A 94 -5.22 7.72 -13.70
N ALA A 95 -4.65 7.83 -12.50
CA ALA A 95 -3.81 8.95 -12.08
C ALA A 95 -2.58 9.20 -12.97
N ALA A 96 -2.13 8.18 -13.72
CA ALA A 96 -0.99 8.28 -14.64
C ALA A 96 -1.39 8.70 -16.07
N ARG A 97 -2.68 8.79 -16.38
CA ARG A 97 -3.16 9.23 -17.71
C ARG A 97 -3.24 10.75 -17.77
N GLU A 98 -2.98 11.31 -18.96
CA GLU A 98 -2.94 12.76 -19.18
C GLU A 98 -4.34 13.39 -19.39
N ASP A 99 -5.34 12.57 -19.73
CA ASP A 99 -6.67 12.99 -20.15
C ASP A 99 -7.72 12.97 -19.03
N GLU A 100 -7.37 12.49 -17.84
CA GLU A 100 -8.30 12.32 -16.72
C GLU A 100 -7.87 13.16 -15.50
N GLU A 101 -8.75 14.03 -15.01
CA GLU A 101 -8.53 14.73 -13.75
C GLU A 101 -8.65 13.74 -12.58
N PHE A 102 -7.54 13.51 -11.88
CA PHE A 102 -7.52 12.69 -10.68
C PHE A 102 -7.92 13.54 -9.47
N ASP A 103 -9.04 13.20 -8.84
CA ASP A 103 -9.64 14.03 -7.79
C ASP A 103 -9.14 13.74 -6.37
N GLU A 104 -9.44 14.66 -5.46
CA GLU A 104 -9.00 14.59 -4.07
C GLU A 104 -9.64 13.43 -3.29
N PRO A 105 -10.95 13.15 -3.39
CA PRO A 105 -11.57 11.98 -2.79
C PRO A 105 -10.88 10.65 -3.14
N ARG A 106 -10.56 10.44 -4.42
CA ARG A 106 -9.87 9.24 -4.91
C ARG A 106 -8.47 9.13 -4.32
N ALA A 107 -7.71 10.23 -4.31
CA ALA A 107 -6.37 10.27 -3.72
C ALA A 107 -6.35 9.95 -2.22
N TRP A 108 -7.32 10.46 -1.45
CA TRP A 108 -7.49 10.13 -0.03
C TRP A 108 -7.88 8.68 0.20
N GLN A 109 -8.76 8.11 -0.64
CA GLN A 109 -9.13 6.71 -0.55
C GLN A 109 -7.93 5.79 -0.81
N MET A 110 -7.07 6.14 -1.78
CA MET A 110 -5.82 5.40 -2.02
C MET A 110 -4.90 5.44 -0.80
N ALA A 111 -4.80 6.59 -0.12
CA ALA A 111 -3.99 6.71 1.09
C ALA A 111 -4.50 5.78 2.21
N GLU A 112 -5.81 5.78 2.45
CA GLU A 112 -6.44 4.91 3.46
C GLU A 112 -6.24 3.44 3.14
N PHE A 113 -6.44 3.02 1.89
CA PHE A 113 -6.21 1.64 1.49
C PHE A 113 -4.73 1.23 1.57
N ALA A 114 -3.81 2.12 1.22
CA ALA A 114 -2.37 1.85 1.35
C ALA A 114 -1.96 1.73 2.82
N GLU A 115 -2.47 2.61 3.70
CA GLU A 115 -2.22 2.55 5.13
C GLU A 115 -2.73 1.23 5.72
N LEU A 116 -4.00 0.88 5.44
CA LEU A 116 -4.61 -0.37 5.92
C LEU A 116 -3.85 -1.60 5.43
N PHE A 117 -3.38 -1.59 4.17
CA PHE A 117 -2.57 -2.67 3.62
C PHE A 117 -1.26 -2.85 4.41
N LEU A 118 -0.52 -1.76 4.64
CA LEU A 118 0.75 -1.81 5.35
C LEU A 118 0.55 -2.22 6.81
N LEU A 119 -0.46 -1.66 7.46
CA LEU A 119 -0.85 -2.00 8.83
C LEU A 119 -1.16 -3.50 8.94
N TYR A 120 -2.00 -4.03 8.05
CA TYR A 120 -2.42 -5.42 8.10
C TYR A 120 -1.25 -6.38 7.87
N ARG A 121 -0.33 -6.03 6.96
CA ARG A 121 0.71 -6.97 6.52
C ARG A 121 2.01 -6.90 7.29
N PHE A 122 2.37 -5.73 7.81
CA PHE A 122 3.66 -5.52 8.48
C PHE A 122 3.48 -5.25 9.98
N THR A 123 2.56 -4.37 10.34
CA THR A 123 2.38 -3.94 11.74
C THR A 123 1.63 -4.96 12.59
N LEU A 124 0.45 -5.42 12.15
CA LEU A 124 -0.40 -6.32 12.93
C LEU A 124 0.29 -7.66 13.25
N PRO A 125 0.99 -8.33 12.32
CA PRO A 125 1.68 -9.57 12.63
C PRO A 125 2.71 -9.39 13.75
N GLU A 126 3.45 -8.27 13.76
CA GLU A 126 4.44 -8.00 14.80
C GLU A 126 3.79 -7.69 16.15
N ARG A 127 2.70 -6.92 16.15
CA ARG A 127 1.89 -6.69 17.37
C ARG A 127 1.35 -8.00 17.95
N VAL A 128 0.94 -8.95 17.10
CA VAL A 128 0.48 -10.28 17.54
C VAL A 128 1.64 -11.09 18.13
N LYS A 129 2.83 -11.13 17.51
CA LYS A 129 4.01 -11.79 18.10
C LYS A 129 4.35 -11.21 19.46
N ARG A 130 4.36 -9.88 19.58
CA ARG A 130 4.59 -9.19 20.86
C ARG A 130 3.56 -9.56 21.92
N ALA A 131 2.28 -9.59 21.56
CA ALA A 131 1.22 -10.01 22.48
C ALA A 131 1.35 -11.48 22.94
N ARG A 132 1.95 -12.34 22.10
CA ARG A 132 2.25 -13.75 22.42
C ARG A 132 3.56 -13.93 23.20
N GLY A 133 4.35 -12.87 23.38
CA GLY A 133 5.69 -12.95 23.98
C GLY A 133 6.76 -13.53 23.04
N GLU A 134 6.50 -13.55 21.73
CA GLU A 134 7.38 -14.10 20.68
C GLU A 134 8.20 -13.01 19.97
N ALA A 135 8.07 -11.74 20.37
CA ALA A 135 8.83 -10.65 19.77
C ALA A 135 10.34 -10.83 20.06
N ALA A 136 11.17 -10.64 19.03
CA ALA A 136 12.61 -10.55 19.22
C ALA A 136 12.88 -9.39 20.19
N ALA A 137 13.69 -9.62 21.22
CA ALA A 137 14.28 -8.53 21.96
C ALA A 137 15.20 -7.77 21.00
N ASP A 138 14.81 -6.54 20.66
CA ASP A 138 15.62 -5.61 19.86
C ASP A 138 17.00 -5.36 20.49
#